data_AF-A0A7S3UGD5-F1
#
_entry.id   AF-A0A7S3UGD5-F1
#
_cell.length_a   1.000
_cell.length_b   1.000
_cell.length_c   1.000
_cell.angle_alpha   90.00
_cell.angle_beta   90.00
_cell.angle_gamma   90.00
#
_symmetry.space_group_name_H-M   'P 1'
#
loop_
_entity.id
_entity.type
_entity.pdbx_description
1 polymer ?
#
loop_
_entity_poly.entity_id
_entity_poly.type
_entity_poly.pdbx_seq_one_letter_code
_entity_poly.pdbx_strand_id
1 'polypeptide(L)'
;MEGTSSEGSYDSEEERREAWKNQQKYRESVRKEVESQWRKLHEYRGRRENLRDMKIEMERMKIEMEWRDAWNFEEDVDEKERQERAARAASALERELERGADGRNGFAKQWQEHEQEWKAFTSISEQAVVLKSIPWPPCPFRLLSGMAAVLLGASEESRISIYDAHRKAYKMASLRWHPDKFLHKFGSQLENDEREEILQRVQHISQCINDSWDEIKGRNPA
;
A
#
# COMPACT_ATOMS: atom_id res chain seq x y z
N MET A 1 40.52 93.19 88.15
CA MET A 1 39.43 92.32 88.63
C MET A 1 38.35 92.32 87.56
N GLU A 2 38.61 91.75 86.37
CA GLU A 2 38.89 90.31 86.06
C GLU A 2 37.58 89.49 86.19
N GLY A 3 37.16 88.62 85.27
CA GLY A 3 37.87 87.86 84.23
C GLY A 3 38.15 86.42 84.72
N THR A 4 38.09 85.34 83.92
CA THR A 4 37.64 85.13 82.52
C THR A 4 36.15 84.72 82.51
N SER A 5 35.48 83.96 81.62
CA SER A 5 35.74 83.15 80.38
C SER A 5 34.58 83.40 79.39
N SER A 6 34.61 83.09 78.08
CA SER A 6 35.29 82.06 77.26
C SER A 6 34.68 80.66 77.28
N GLU A 7 33.57 80.47 76.59
CA GLU A 7 33.37 79.27 75.77
C GLU A 7 32.57 79.65 74.51
N GLY A 8 33.18 79.52 73.33
CA GLY A 8 32.59 79.96 72.07
C GLY A 8 31.66 78.91 71.49
N SER A 9 30.52 79.32 70.94
CA SER A 9 29.59 78.46 70.20
C SER A 9 30.19 78.05 68.84
N TYR A 10 31.22 77.21 68.88
CA TYR A 10 31.95 76.70 67.73
C TYR A 10 31.21 75.52 67.07
N ASP A 11 29.91 75.70 66.79
CA ASP A 11 29.12 74.90 65.82
C ASP A 11 29.78 75.11 64.46
N SER A 12 30.76 74.26 64.22
CA SER A 12 31.80 74.56 63.26
C SER A 12 31.31 74.27 61.85
N GLU A 13 31.83 75.03 60.88
CA GLU A 13 31.67 74.64 59.48
C GLU A 13 32.16 73.20 59.22
N GLU A 14 33.11 72.71 60.04
CA GLU A 14 33.60 71.34 60.01
C GLU A 14 32.50 70.34 60.35
N GLU A 15 31.82 70.49 61.49
CA GLU A 15 30.66 69.66 61.88
C GLU A 15 29.54 69.71 60.84
N ARG A 16 29.27 70.89 60.26
CA ARG A 16 28.26 71.03 59.18
C ARG A 16 28.71 70.34 57.88
N ARG A 17 30.00 70.43 57.53
CA ARG A 17 30.62 69.68 56.41
C ARG A 17 30.61 68.17 56.67
N GLU A 18 30.80 67.72 57.91
CA GLU A 18 30.74 66.32 58.31
C GLU A 18 29.32 65.77 58.31
N ALA A 19 28.34 66.51 58.85
CA ALA A 19 26.93 66.19 58.78
C ALA A 19 26.46 66.05 57.33
N TRP A 20 26.87 66.95 56.44
CA TRP A 20 26.59 66.84 55.00
C TRP A 20 27.27 65.60 54.38
N LYS A 21 28.57 65.37 54.63
CA LYS A 21 29.28 64.17 54.15
C LYS A 21 28.60 62.88 54.62
N ASN A 22 28.18 62.81 55.89
CA ASN A 22 27.53 61.64 56.48
C ASN A 22 26.10 61.47 55.96
N GLN A 23 25.36 62.56 55.72
CA GLN A 23 24.06 62.53 55.04
C GLN A 23 24.20 62.03 53.59
N GLN A 24 25.24 62.43 52.84
CA GLN A 24 25.50 61.90 51.49
C GLN A 24 25.85 60.40 51.55
N LYS A 25 26.78 59.98 52.43
CA LYS A 25 27.09 58.54 52.65
C LYS A 25 25.84 57.73 53.00
N TYR A 26 24.96 58.26 53.85
CA TYR A 26 23.70 57.61 54.21
C TYR A 26 22.75 57.50 53.02
N ARG A 27 22.56 58.58 52.24
CA ARG A 27 21.73 58.57 51.02
C ARG A 27 22.28 57.64 49.94
N GLU A 28 23.60 57.53 49.80
CA GLU A 28 24.24 56.52 48.94
C GLU A 28 24.03 55.10 49.46
N SER A 29 24.17 54.86 50.76
CA SER A 29 23.94 53.55 51.37
C SER A 29 22.50 53.08 51.16
N VAL A 30 21.52 53.96 51.44
CA VAL A 30 20.10 53.70 51.17
C VAL A 30 19.84 53.49 49.67
N ARG A 31 20.46 54.26 48.78
CA ARG A 31 20.34 54.03 47.32
C ARG A 31 20.89 52.65 46.92
N LYS A 32 22.10 52.31 47.36
CA LYS A 32 22.77 51.03 47.06
C LYS A 32 21.98 49.84 47.61
N GLU A 33 21.36 49.97 48.78
CA GLU A 33 20.48 48.92 49.31
C GLU A 33 19.15 48.83 48.55
N VAL A 34 18.54 49.96 48.16
CA VAL A 34 17.36 49.96 47.28
C VAL A 34 17.68 49.31 45.92
N GLU A 35 18.80 49.63 45.29
CA GLU A 35 19.28 48.99 44.05
C GLU A 35 19.55 47.48 44.24
N SER A 36 20.12 47.09 45.38
CA SER A 36 20.33 45.69 45.79
C SER A 36 19.00 44.92 45.93
N GLN A 37 17.99 45.52 46.56
CA GLN A 37 16.66 44.93 46.71
C GLN A 37 15.89 44.86 45.37
N TRP A 38 15.95 45.90 44.53
CA TRP A 38 15.37 45.86 43.18
C TRP A 38 16.02 44.80 42.29
N ARG A 39 17.34 44.63 42.38
CA ARG A 39 18.06 43.58 41.64
C ARG A 39 17.59 42.18 42.05
N LYS A 40 17.56 41.90 43.36
CA LYS A 40 17.00 40.65 43.91
C LYS A 40 15.56 40.43 43.45
N LEU A 41 14.71 41.47 43.49
CA LEU A 41 13.32 41.39 43.05
C LEU A 41 13.20 41.06 41.55
N HIS A 42 14.05 41.64 40.70
CA HIS A 42 14.11 41.32 39.28
C HIS A 42 14.60 39.88 39.04
N GLU A 43 15.63 39.42 39.74
CA GLU A 43 16.11 38.03 39.67
C GLU A 43 15.03 37.03 40.09
N TYR A 44 14.29 37.31 41.18
CA TYR A 44 13.15 36.48 41.60
C TYR A 44 11.97 36.54 40.63
N ARG A 45 11.70 37.68 40.00
CA ARG A 45 10.65 37.81 38.97
C ARG A 45 11.02 37.01 37.73
N GLY A 46 12.19 37.26 37.14
CA GLY A 46 12.68 36.55 35.96
C GLY A 46 12.78 35.04 36.20
N ARG A 47 13.26 34.60 37.37
CA ARG A 47 13.28 33.16 37.71
C ARG A 47 11.87 32.55 37.75
N ARG A 48 10.85 33.29 38.22
CA ARG A 48 9.44 32.84 38.20
C ARG A 48 8.79 32.91 36.82
N GLU A 49 9.28 33.79 35.95
CA GLU A 49 8.86 33.95 34.56
C GLU A 49 9.40 32.78 33.72
N ASN A 50 10.72 32.58 33.72
CA ASN A 50 11.38 31.43 33.09
C ASN A 50 10.81 30.06 33.55
N LEU A 51 10.44 29.92 34.83
CA LEU A 51 9.81 28.68 35.35
C LEU A 51 8.34 28.48 34.87
N ARG A 52 7.65 29.55 34.48
CA ARG A 52 6.32 29.46 33.83
C ARG A 52 6.49 29.11 32.36
N ASP A 53 7.38 29.81 31.68
CA ASP A 53 7.60 29.65 30.24
C ASP A 53 8.14 28.25 29.93
N MET A 54 9.14 27.78 30.69
CA MET A 54 9.66 26.41 30.58
C MET A 54 8.62 25.35 30.99
N LYS A 55 7.63 25.68 31.84
CA LYS A 55 6.50 24.76 32.09
C LYS A 55 5.54 24.73 30.89
N ILE A 56 5.23 25.88 30.28
CA ILE A 56 4.38 25.96 29.08
C ILE A 56 5.07 25.23 27.91
N GLU A 57 6.39 25.35 27.79
CA GLU A 57 7.21 24.65 26.81
C GLU A 57 7.22 23.13 27.07
N MET A 58 7.45 22.66 28.30
CA MET A 58 7.35 21.22 28.61
C MET A 58 5.95 20.66 28.37
N GLU A 59 4.89 21.39 28.68
CA GLU A 59 3.51 20.93 28.42
C GLU A 59 3.23 20.85 26.90
N ARG A 60 3.78 21.78 26.11
CA ARG A 60 3.74 21.71 24.63
C ARG A 60 4.52 20.52 24.09
N MET A 61 5.76 20.32 24.54
CA MET A 61 6.59 19.16 24.15
C MET A 61 5.95 17.83 24.56
N LYS A 62 5.32 17.77 25.74
CA LYS A 62 4.59 16.59 26.20
C LYS A 62 3.38 16.28 25.30
N ILE A 63 2.58 17.29 24.97
CA ILE A 63 1.46 17.16 24.03
C ILE A 63 1.98 16.71 22.65
N GLU A 64 3.09 17.27 22.17
CA GLU A 64 3.71 16.90 20.88
C GLU A 64 4.23 15.46 20.88
N MET A 65 4.82 14.98 21.98
CA MET A 65 5.17 13.56 22.16
C MET A 65 3.92 12.67 22.19
N GLU A 66 2.88 13.03 22.95
CA GLU A 66 1.63 12.28 23.04
C GLU A 66 0.91 12.16 21.68
N TRP A 67 0.90 13.22 20.87
CA TRP A 67 0.41 13.16 19.48
C TRP A 67 1.29 12.30 18.58
N ARG A 68 2.61 12.36 18.73
CA ARG A 68 3.55 11.59 17.92
C ARG A 68 3.47 10.09 18.21
N ASP A 69 3.39 9.72 19.48
CA ASP A 69 3.26 8.32 19.90
C ASP A 69 1.89 7.74 19.49
N ALA A 70 0.82 8.55 19.56
CA ALA A 70 -0.50 8.17 19.04
C ALA A 70 -0.48 7.98 17.51
N TRP A 71 0.18 8.87 16.76
CA TRP A 71 0.29 8.79 15.31
C TRP A 71 1.15 7.60 14.85
N ASN A 72 2.29 7.37 15.50
CA ASN A 72 3.12 6.17 15.28
C ASN A 72 2.31 4.89 15.53
N PHE A 73 1.52 4.84 16.61
CA PHE A 73 0.68 3.69 16.96
C PHE A 73 -0.44 3.46 15.93
N GLU A 74 -1.05 4.52 15.39
CA GLU A 74 -2.05 4.42 14.33
C GLU A 74 -1.45 3.96 12.99
N GLU A 75 -0.22 4.41 12.65
CA GLU A 75 0.54 3.92 11.50
C GLU A 75 0.96 2.45 11.65
N ASP A 76 1.47 2.04 12.82
CA ASP A 76 1.77 0.64 13.16
C ASP A 76 0.52 -0.25 13.07
N VAL A 77 -0.65 0.25 13.48
CA VAL A 77 -1.91 -0.50 13.43
C VAL A 77 -2.43 -0.64 11.99
N ASP A 78 -2.45 0.41 11.17
CA ASP A 78 -2.88 0.26 9.77
C ASP A 78 -1.85 -0.53 8.94
N GLU A 79 -0.54 -0.37 9.15
CA GLU A 79 0.46 -1.21 8.50
C GLU A 79 0.35 -2.68 8.96
N LYS A 80 0.11 -2.95 10.23
CA LYS A 80 -0.16 -4.32 10.70
C LYS A 80 -1.46 -4.87 10.11
N GLU A 81 -2.55 -4.11 10.07
CA GLU A 81 -3.78 -4.54 9.40
C GLU A 81 -3.56 -4.77 7.90
N ARG A 82 -2.80 -3.92 7.23
CA ARG A 82 -2.42 -4.03 5.82
C ARG A 82 -1.59 -5.29 5.59
N GLN A 83 -0.63 -5.60 6.46
CA GLN A 83 0.13 -6.86 6.45
C GLN A 83 -0.76 -8.07 6.75
N GLU A 84 -1.67 -8.02 7.71
CA GLU A 84 -2.60 -9.13 7.97
C GLU A 84 -3.64 -9.31 6.86
N ARG A 85 -4.08 -8.23 6.19
CA ARG A 85 -4.95 -8.30 5.00
C ARG A 85 -4.18 -8.87 3.81
N ALA A 86 -2.93 -8.45 3.60
CA ALA A 86 -2.03 -8.98 2.58
C ALA A 86 -1.68 -10.46 2.83
N ALA A 87 -1.40 -10.86 4.08
CA ALA A 87 -1.17 -12.24 4.47
C ALA A 87 -2.44 -13.10 4.33
N ARG A 88 -3.62 -12.59 4.71
CA ARG A 88 -4.90 -13.27 4.45
C ARG A 88 -5.17 -13.43 2.96
N ALA A 89 -4.86 -12.43 2.14
CA ALA A 89 -4.98 -12.51 0.67
C ALA A 89 -3.94 -13.48 0.07
N ALA A 90 -2.70 -13.47 0.55
CA ALA A 90 -1.65 -14.38 0.14
C ALA A 90 -1.99 -15.83 0.49
N SER A 91 -2.38 -16.14 1.74
CA SER A 91 -2.81 -17.48 2.13
C SER A 91 -4.15 -17.91 1.52
N ALA A 92 -5.00 -16.97 1.10
CA ALA A 92 -6.19 -17.30 0.30
C ALA A 92 -5.81 -17.68 -1.14
N LEU A 93 -4.93 -16.89 -1.78
CA LEU A 93 -4.38 -17.17 -3.10
C LEU A 93 -3.56 -18.47 -3.10
N GLU A 94 -2.78 -18.72 -2.07
CA GLU A 94 -2.01 -19.94 -1.82
C GLU A 94 -2.95 -21.15 -1.70
N ARG A 95 -4.00 -21.08 -0.88
CA ARG A 95 -5.01 -22.16 -0.80
C ARG A 95 -5.79 -22.35 -2.11
N GLU A 96 -6.04 -21.29 -2.88
CA GLU A 96 -6.59 -21.40 -4.23
C GLU A 96 -5.59 -21.99 -5.24
N LEU A 97 -4.29 -21.78 -5.03
CA LEU A 97 -3.19 -22.36 -5.80
C LEU A 97 -2.87 -23.81 -5.36
N GLU A 98 -3.18 -24.23 -4.13
CA GLU A 98 -3.06 -25.61 -3.62
C GLU A 98 -4.26 -26.46 -4.04
N ARG A 99 -5.49 -26.02 -3.70
CA ARG A 99 -6.73 -26.57 -4.31
C ARG A 99 -6.71 -26.40 -5.83
N GLY A 100 -5.91 -25.45 -6.30
CA GLY A 100 -5.47 -25.31 -7.67
C GLY A 100 -4.58 -26.45 -8.11
N ALA A 101 -3.42 -26.66 -7.51
CA ALA A 101 -2.33 -27.51 -7.99
C ALA A 101 -2.81 -28.91 -8.38
N ASP A 102 -3.51 -29.60 -7.48
CA ASP A 102 -4.00 -30.96 -7.75
C ASP A 102 -5.01 -31.01 -8.93
N GLY A 103 -5.82 -29.97 -9.11
CA GLY A 103 -6.81 -29.86 -10.19
C GLY A 103 -6.39 -29.06 -11.44
N ARG A 104 -5.25 -28.35 -11.37
CA ARG A 104 -4.69 -27.47 -12.40
C ARG A 104 -3.45 -28.09 -13.03
N ASN A 105 -2.57 -28.79 -12.30
CA ASN A 105 -1.47 -29.55 -12.92
C ASN A 105 -2.03 -30.65 -13.82
N GLY A 106 -3.03 -31.40 -13.34
CA GLY A 106 -3.73 -32.38 -14.17
C GLY A 106 -4.36 -31.76 -15.42
N PHE A 107 -5.11 -30.67 -15.26
CA PHE A 107 -5.83 -30.06 -16.38
C PHE A 107 -4.93 -29.26 -17.35
N ALA A 108 -3.89 -28.59 -16.86
CA ALA A 108 -2.93 -27.87 -17.70
C ALA A 108 -2.02 -28.85 -18.46
N LYS A 109 -1.62 -29.98 -17.85
CA LYS A 109 -0.92 -31.06 -18.53
C LYS A 109 -1.78 -31.70 -19.63
N GLN A 110 -3.03 -32.04 -19.32
CA GLN A 110 -4.02 -32.50 -20.31
C GLN A 110 -4.21 -31.47 -21.44
N TRP A 111 -4.19 -30.17 -21.13
CA TRP A 111 -4.29 -29.12 -22.14
C TRP A 111 -3.03 -28.99 -23.00
N GLN A 112 -1.84 -29.15 -22.41
CA GLN A 112 -0.56 -29.17 -23.12
C GLN A 112 -0.40 -30.40 -24.01
N GLU A 113 -0.96 -31.55 -23.60
CA GLU A 113 -1.08 -32.77 -24.40
C GLU A 113 -2.06 -32.55 -25.58
N HIS A 114 -3.25 -32.01 -25.30
CA HIS A 114 -4.26 -31.67 -26.30
C HIS A 114 -3.79 -30.66 -27.36
N GLU A 115 -2.96 -29.70 -26.98
CA GLU A 115 -2.32 -28.76 -27.92
C GLU A 115 -1.24 -29.42 -28.80
N GLN A 116 -0.60 -30.50 -28.35
CA GLN A 116 0.30 -31.31 -29.19
C GLN A 116 -0.49 -32.17 -30.16
N GLU A 117 -1.54 -32.86 -29.68
CA GLU A 117 -2.45 -33.63 -30.52
C GLU A 117 -3.09 -32.77 -31.62
N TRP A 118 -3.52 -31.54 -31.29
CA TRP A 118 -4.08 -30.61 -32.27
C TRP A 118 -3.05 -30.16 -33.32
N LYS A 119 -1.80 -29.95 -32.93
CA LYS A 119 -0.72 -29.61 -33.87
C LYS A 119 -0.39 -30.77 -34.80
N ALA A 120 -0.42 -32.00 -34.29
CA ALA A 120 -0.29 -33.20 -35.11
C ALA A 120 -1.47 -33.33 -36.09
N PHE A 121 -2.71 -33.29 -35.60
CA PHE A 121 -3.95 -33.36 -36.40
C PHE A 121 -3.97 -32.27 -37.50
N THR A 122 -3.66 -31.02 -37.15
CA THR A 122 -3.64 -29.91 -38.12
C THR A 122 -2.49 -29.93 -39.12
N SER A 123 -1.50 -30.81 -38.93
CA SER A 123 -0.39 -31.02 -39.88
C SER A 123 -0.64 -32.17 -40.88
N ILE A 124 -1.70 -32.96 -40.68
CA ILE A 124 -2.05 -34.10 -41.53
C ILE A 124 -3.10 -33.63 -42.56
N SER A 125 -2.65 -33.28 -43.77
CA SER A 125 -3.50 -32.68 -44.81
C SER A 125 -4.21 -33.67 -45.73
N GLU A 126 -3.97 -34.98 -45.61
CA GLU A 126 -4.37 -35.98 -46.62
C GLU A 126 -5.19 -37.16 -46.07
N GLN A 127 -5.47 -37.21 -44.76
CA GLN A 127 -6.27 -38.28 -44.14
C GLN A 127 -7.74 -37.86 -44.00
N ALA A 128 -8.65 -38.84 -44.07
CA ALA A 128 -10.06 -38.64 -43.79
C ALA A 128 -10.28 -38.26 -42.31
N VAL A 129 -11.04 -37.20 -42.07
CA VAL A 129 -11.33 -36.69 -40.73
C VAL A 129 -12.57 -37.39 -40.19
N VAL A 130 -12.30 -38.41 -39.38
CA VAL A 130 -13.28 -39.21 -38.64
C VAL A 130 -13.43 -38.68 -37.20
N LEU A 131 -14.58 -38.94 -36.58
CA LEU A 131 -14.98 -38.52 -35.22
C LEU A 131 -13.89 -38.84 -34.18
N LYS A 132 -13.24 -40.00 -34.32
CA LYS A 132 -12.13 -40.45 -33.43
C LYS A 132 -10.76 -39.84 -33.72
N SER A 133 -10.55 -39.22 -34.88
CA SER A 133 -9.27 -38.59 -35.27
C SER A 133 -9.16 -37.14 -34.81
N ILE A 134 -10.29 -36.49 -34.54
CA ILE A 134 -10.35 -35.12 -34.02
C ILE A 134 -9.96 -35.17 -32.54
N PRO A 135 -8.89 -34.48 -32.10
CA PRO A 135 -8.59 -34.39 -30.67
C PRO A 135 -9.56 -33.40 -30.03
N TRP A 136 -10.63 -33.95 -29.46
CA TRP A 136 -11.67 -33.22 -28.73
C TRP A 136 -11.13 -32.67 -27.41
N PRO A 137 -11.60 -31.50 -26.95
CA PRO A 137 -11.11 -30.91 -25.71
C PRO A 137 -11.56 -31.73 -24.48
N PRO A 138 -10.68 -31.96 -23.49
CA PRO A 138 -10.99 -32.80 -22.33
C PRO A 138 -12.12 -32.24 -21.44
N CYS A 139 -12.35 -30.92 -21.48
CA CYS A 139 -13.52 -30.29 -20.87
C CYS A 139 -13.87 -28.98 -21.62
N PRO A 140 -14.97 -28.94 -22.41
CA PRO A 140 -15.36 -27.74 -23.15
C PRO A 140 -15.57 -26.50 -22.25
N PHE A 141 -16.23 -26.67 -21.11
CA PHE A 141 -16.49 -25.60 -20.12
C PHE A 141 -15.25 -25.05 -19.40
N ARG A 142 -14.10 -25.74 -19.50
CA ARG A 142 -12.83 -25.28 -18.91
C ARG A 142 -11.77 -24.93 -19.96
N LEU A 143 -12.12 -25.01 -21.25
CA LEU A 143 -11.23 -24.80 -22.39
C LEU A 143 -10.50 -23.45 -22.32
N LEU A 144 -11.25 -22.36 -22.11
CA LEU A 144 -10.68 -21.01 -22.03
C LEU A 144 -9.70 -20.85 -20.87
N SER A 145 -9.92 -21.54 -19.75
CA SER A 145 -9.04 -21.52 -18.58
C SER A 145 -7.78 -22.35 -18.77
N GLY A 146 -7.86 -23.48 -19.48
CA GLY A 146 -6.68 -24.26 -19.89
C GLY A 146 -5.79 -23.48 -20.86
N MET A 147 -6.39 -22.89 -21.89
CA MET A 147 -5.70 -22.02 -22.84
C MET A 147 -5.10 -20.77 -22.18
N ALA A 148 -5.84 -20.09 -21.30
CA ALA A 148 -5.32 -18.92 -20.57
C ALA A 148 -4.17 -19.29 -19.61
N ALA A 149 -4.26 -20.44 -18.92
CA ALA A 149 -3.19 -20.92 -18.05
C ALA A 149 -1.89 -21.19 -18.82
N VAL A 150 -1.96 -21.81 -20.01
CA VAL A 150 -0.78 -21.99 -20.88
C VAL A 150 -0.27 -20.66 -21.43
N LEU A 151 -1.15 -19.73 -21.81
CA LEU A 151 -0.74 -18.39 -22.28
C LEU A 151 -0.06 -17.54 -21.21
N LEU A 152 -0.38 -17.76 -19.93
CA LEU A 152 0.27 -17.09 -18.79
C LEU A 152 1.56 -17.81 -18.36
N GLY A 153 1.55 -19.15 -18.32
CA GLY A 153 2.71 -19.95 -17.90
C GLY A 153 3.82 -20.06 -18.94
N ALA A 154 3.57 -19.69 -20.21
CA ALA A 154 4.56 -19.77 -21.29
C ALA A 154 5.48 -18.54 -21.44
N SER A 155 5.40 -17.53 -20.56
CA SER A 155 6.35 -16.40 -20.57
C SER A 155 6.38 -15.65 -19.24
N GLU A 156 7.49 -15.80 -18.53
CA GLU A 156 7.80 -15.07 -17.28
C GLU A 156 7.97 -13.55 -17.52
N GLU A 157 8.31 -13.10 -18.74
CA GLU A 157 8.30 -11.67 -19.11
C GLU A 157 6.92 -11.10 -19.45
N SER A 158 5.88 -11.93 -19.65
CA SER A 158 4.63 -11.45 -20.23
C SER A 158 3.72 -10.75 -19.21
N ARG A 159 3.69 -9.41 -19.27
CA ARG A 159 2.75 -8.55 -18.52
C ARG A 159 1.31 -8.63 -19.07
N ILE A 160 0.85 -9.81 -19.45
CA ILE A 160 -0.49 -10.04 -19.99
C ILE A 160 -1.46 -10.18 -18.82
N SER A 161 -2.50 -9.36 -18.77
CA SER A 161 -3.53 -9.49 -17.72
C SER A 161 -4.25 -10.84 -17.84
N ILE A 162 -4.75 -11.39 -16.73
CA ILE A 162 -5.54 -12.64 -16.73
C ILE A 162 -6.72 -12.52 -17.72
N TYR A 163 -7.35 -11.33 -17.76
CA TYR A 163 -8.41 -11.02 -18.72
C TYR A 163 -7.93 -11.06 -20.18
N ASP A 164 -6.77 -10.50 -20.52
CA ASP A 164 -6.21 -10.56 -21.87
C ASP A 164 -5.75 -11.97 -22.28
N ALA A 165 -5.31 -12.79 -21.33
CA ALA A 165 -5.02 -14.20 -21.58
C ALA A 165 -6.31 -14.96 -21.94
N HIS A 166 -7.40 -14.77 -21.18
CA HIS A 166 -8.72 -15.31 -21.53
C HIS A 166 -9.27 -14.75 -22.86
N ARG A 167 -9.05 -13.46 -23.14
CA ARG A 167 -9.47 -12.81 -24.40
C ARG A 167 -8.72 -13.35 -25.61
N LYS A 168 -7.43 -13.68 -25.46
CA LYS A 168 -6.63 -14.38 -26.48
C LYS A 168 -7.08 -15.83 -26.66
N ALA A 169 -7.27 -16.56 -25.54
CA ALA A 169 -7.82 -17.90 -25.53
C ALA A 169 -9.16 -17.99 -26.27
N TYR A 170 -10.11 -17.09 -25.99
CA TYR A 170 -11.42 -17.05 -26.66
C TYR A 170 -11.29 -16.88 -28.17
N LYS A 171 -10.43 -15.97 -28.65
CA LYS A 171 -10.19 -15.79 -30.09
C LYS A 171 -9.64 -17.06 -30.74
N MET A 172 -8.65 -17.71 -30.12
CA MET A 172 -8.07 -18.96 -30.62
C MET A 172 -9.07 -20.11 -30.61
N ALA A 173 -9.82 -20.27 -29.51
CA ALA A 173 -10.88 -21.26 -29.34
C ALA A 173 -11.99 -21.09 -30.39
N SER A 174 -12.44 -19.86 -30.62
CA SER A 174 -13.46 -19.53 -31.62
C SER A 174 -12.97 -19.87 -33.04
N LEU A 175 -11.75 -19.49 -33.40
CA LEU A 175 -11.18 -19.84 -34.72
C LEU A 175 -10.98 -21.34 -34.91
N ARG A 176 -10.78 -22.09 -33.81
CA ARG A 176 -10.59 -23.55 -33.79
C ARG A 176 -11.91 -24.34 -33.87
N TRP A 177 -12.95 -23.89 -33.17
CA TRP A 177 -14.19 -24.67 -32.95
C TRP A 177 -15.48 -24.01 -33.45
N HIS A 178 -15.44 -22.83 -34.10
CA HIS A 178 -16.64 -22.30 -34.75
C HIS A 178 -17.02 -23.14 -35.98
N PRO A 179 -18.28 -23.60 -36.13
CA PRO A 179 -18.68 -24.57 -37.18
C PRO A 179 -18.25 -24.18 -38.60
N ASP A 180 -18.47 -22.94 -39.01
CA ASP A 180 -18.04 -22.43 -40.33
C ASP A 180 -16.51 -22.52 -40.54
N LYS A 181 -15.70 -22.27 -39.51
CA LYS A 181 -14.22 -22.33 -39.62
C LYS A 181 -13.72 -23.76 -39.63
N PHE A 182 -14.37 -24.64 -38.88
CA PHE A 182 -14.11 -26.07 -38.92
C PHE A 182 -14.50 -26.68 -40.28
N LEU A 183 -15.67 -26.32 -40.82
CA LEU A 183 -16.12 -26.73 -42.15
C LEU A 183 -15.23 -26.20 -43.27
N HIS A 184 -14.80 -24.93 -43.21
CA HIS A 184 -13.87 -24.38 -44.19
C HIS A 184 -12.54 -25.14 -44.19
N LYS A 185 -12.01 -25.48 -43.02
CA LYS A 185 -10.69 -26.12 -42.90
C LYS A 185 -10.69 -27.62 -43.20
N PHE A 186 -11.71 -28.37 -42.77
CA PHE A 186 -11.74 -29.84 -42.81
C PHE A 186 -12.90 -30.41 -43.62
N GLY A 187 -13.84 -29.59 -44.11
CA GLY A 187 -15.12 -30.06 -44.69
C GLY A 187 -15.01 -30.87 -45.98
N SER A 188 -13.85 -30.85 -46.65
CA SER A 188 -13.51 -31.71 -47.79
C SER A 188 -12.93 -33.07 -47.38
N GLN A 189 -12.56 -33.25 -46.11
CA GLN A 189 -11.95 -34.45 -45.54
C GLN A 189 -12.92 -35.22 -44.62
N LEU A 190 -14.04 -34.63 -44.21
CA LEU A 190 -15.05 -35.27 -43.35
C LEU A 190 -15.72 -36.45 -44.06
N GLU A 191 -15.72 -37.63 -43.44
CA GLU A 191 -16.52 -38.75 -43.95
C GLU A 191 -18.01 -38.46 -43.76
N ASN A 192 -18.82 -38.71 -44.79
CA ASN A 192 -20.23 -38.29 -44.82
C ASN A 192 -21.06 -38.85 -43.66
N ASP A 193 -20.80 -40.09 -43.25
CA ASP A 193 -21.59 -40.81 -42.26
C ASP A 193 -21.39 -40.25 -40.84
N GLU A 194 -20.18 -39.80 -40.49
CA GLU A 194 -19.86 -39.16 -39.20
C GLU A 194 -19.97 -37.63 -39.25
N ARG A 195 -20.13 -37.04 -40.46
CA ARG A 195 -20.10 -35.58 -40.70
C ARG A 195 -21.11 -34.82 -39.85
N GLU A 196 -22.32 -35.33 -39.66
CA GLU A 196 -23.32 -34.61 -38.85
C GLU A 196 -22.98 -34.63 -37.36
N GLU A 197 -22.58 -35.78 -36.79
CA GLU A 197 -22.20 -35.88 -35.38
C GLU A 197 -20.99 -34.98 -35.07
N ILE A 198 -19.98 -34.97 -35.94
CA ILE A 198 -18.82 -34.08 -35.84
C ILE A 198 -19.28 -32.61 -35.76
N LEU A 199 -20.22 -32.18 -36.60
CA LEU A 199 -20.70 -30.80 -36.62
C LEU A 199 -21.57 -30.46 -35.41
N GLN A 200 -22.43 -31.39 -34.94
CA GLN A 200 -23.19 -31.21 -33.70
C GLN A 200 -22.26 -31.06 -32.49
N ARG A 201 -21.16 -31.84 -32.43
CA ARG A 201 -20.17 -31.76 -31.36
C ARG A 201 -19.31 -30.48 -31.42
N VAL A 202 -18.94 -30.04 -32.62
CA VAL A 202 -18.28 -28.74 -32.84
C VAL A 202 -19.20 -27.58 -32.43
N GLN A 203 -20.49 -27.62 -32.79
CA GLN A 203 -21.49 -26.64 -32.36
C GLN A 203 -21.63 -26.59 -30.83
N HIS A 204 -21.69 -27.74 -30.15
CA HIS A 204 -21.73 -27.82 -28.69
C HIS A 204 -20.50 -27.15 -28.05
N ILE A 205 -19.30 -27.46 -28.54
CA ILE A 205 -18.05 -26.85 -28.04
C ILE A 205 -18.04 -25.34 -28.28
N SER A 206 -18.51 -24.88 -29.45
CA SER A 206 -18.64 -23.46 -29.75
C SER A 206 -19.62 -22.73 -28.83
N GLN A 207 -20.69 -23.40 -28.36
CA GLN A 207 -21.59 -22.83 -27.37
C GLN A 207 -20.90 -22.70 -26.01
N CYS A 208 -20.28 -23.78 -25.50
CA CYS A 208 -19.55 -23.74 -24.23
C CYS A 208 -18.45 -22.66 -24.20
N ILE A 209 -17.80 -22.40 -25.33
CA ILE A 209 -16.81 -21.32 -25.50
C ILE A 209 -17.44 -19.94 -25.31
N ASN A 210 -18.63 -19.70 -25.87
CA ASN A 210 -19.35 -18.44 -25.72
C ASN A 210 -19.84 -18.26 -24.27
N ASP A 211 -20.49 -19.28 -23.71
CA ASP A 211 -21.01 -19.26 -22.33
C ASP A 211 -19.88 -18.95 -21.32
N SER A 212 -18.75 -19.65 -21.45
CA SER A 212 -17.56 -19.44 -20.61
C SER A 212 -16.99 -18.03 -20.77
N TRP A 213 -17.06 -17.45 -21.97
CA TRP A 213 -16.55 -16.10 -22.24
C TRP A 213 -17.48 -15.01 -21.73
N ASP A 214 -18.79 -15.22 -21.76
CA ASP A 214 -19.79 -14.32 -21.15
C ASP A 214 -19.69 -14.33 -19.62
N GLU A 215 -19.45 -15.49 -18.99
CA GLU A 215 -19.09 -15.56 -17.57
C GLU A 215 -17.83 -14.74 -17.24
N ILE A 216 -16.77 -14.85 -18.06
CA ILE A 216 -15.50 -14.13 -17.82
C ILE A 216 -15.68 -12.61 -17.99
N LYS A 217 -16.50 -12.16 -18.95
CA LYS A 217 -16.89 -10.74 -19.07
C LYS A 217 -17.67 -10.27 -17.84
N GLY A 218 -18.67 -11.03 -17.41
CA GLY A 218 -19.55 -10.67 -16.29
C GLY A 218 -18.82 -10.51 -14.96
N ARG A 219 -17.69 -11.20 -14.77
CA ARG A 219 -16.81 -11.08 -13.60
C ARG A 219 -15.82 -9.91 -13.68
N ASN A 220 -15.68 -9.26 -14.84
CA ASN A 220 -14.79 -8.11 -15.04
C ASN A 220 -15.57 -6.94 -15.69
N PRO A 221 -16.55 -6.34 -14.98
CA PRO A 221 -17.15 -5.08 -15.40
C PRO A 221 -16.06 -3.99 -15.49
N ALA A 222 -16.12 -3.19 -16.55
CA ALA A 222 -15.14 -2.15 -16.87
C ALA A 222 -15.35 -0.85 -16.09
#